data_AF-A0A8B6CRA8-F1
#
_entry.id   AF-A0A8B6CRA8-F1
#
_cell.length_a   1.000
_cell.length_b   1.000
_cell.length_c   1.000
_cell.angle_alpha   90.00
_cell.angle_beta   90.00
_cell.angle_gamma   90.00
#
_symmetry.space_group_name_H-M   'P 1'
#
loop_
_entity.id
_entity.type
_entity.pdbx_description
1 polymer ?
#
loop_
_entity_poly.entity_id
_entity_poly.type
_entity_poly.pdbx_seq_one_letter_code
_entity_poly.pdbx_strand_id
1 'polypeptide(L)'
;MECFTEVLPTRWINLENLLEVLKDLGETVYSLENIKKLADDILIKNEELILFLKYQHKIGNIIFLEDKPNFIILKPSWLVQCFRSLVCDDEKKKQFSIKVTEMHKLANSGELSDNLIDALFANELDIKFTVYKHHILDIMEKFDILVQPQLSRTNKISYYMPCMIETSSSLEDIIEENLNFDNYHRTPWLVFEFKFLPIAYFNHVLFNYIREYRVFDLKSGQPALYTGKAIVYLDQIDYRLLIICFSKNAISLQIYSAEEPANSDENDKTHEKILNDLCSEIEKIKNRYMHTISYEMKAKCSEGVYSKRVGRISYTDLPTTRNDYLCREHNIWHSTEDIENTWLKYAAVVSIALLYFKLLKEIERKRHKNALCII
;
A
#
# COMPACT_ATOMS: atom_id res chain seq x y z
N MET A 1 21.16 -17.27 -11.63
CA MET A 1 21.06 -16.70 -12.99
C MET A 1 20.55 -17.83 -13.87
N GLU A 2 19.24 -18.09 -13.82
CA GLU A 2 18.61 -19.11 -14.65
C GLU A 2 18.42 -18.52 -16.04
N CYS A 3 19.00 -19.21 -17.02
CA CYS A 3 19.01 -18.85 -18.43
C CYS A 3 17.61 -19.04 -19.02
N PHE A 4 17.18 -18.13 -19.89
CA PHE A 4 15.92 -18.18 -20.65
C PHE A 4 15.86 -19.39 -21.59
N THR A 5 15.63 -20.59 -21.06
CA THR A 5 15.41 -21.83 -21.84
C THR A 5 13.94 -22.25 -21.78
N GLU A 6 13.01 -21.30 -21.75
CA GLU A 6 11.60 -21.62 -22.00
C GLU A 6 11.41 -21.77 -23.51
N VAL A 7 11.14 -23.00 -23.96
CA VAL A 7 10.80 -23.27 -25.37
C VAL A 7 9.42 -22.67 -25.64
N LEU A 8 9.39 -21.47 -26.23
CA LEU A 8 8.15 -20.81 -26.60
C LEU A 8 7.56 -21.48 -27.86
N PRO A 9 6.22 -21.72 -27.91
CA PRO A 9 5.58 -22.24 -29.10
C PRO A 9 5.77 -21.30 -30.29
N THR A 10 6.20 -21.80 -31.46
CA THR A 10 6.43 -20.96 -32.66
C THR A 10 5.20 -20.14 -33.05
N ARG A 11 3.99 -20.66 -32.81
CA ARG A 11 2.72 -19.95 -33.07
C ARG A 11 2.53 -18.69 -32.20
N TRP A 12 3.18 -18.58 -31.04
CA TRP A 12 3.17 -17.36 -30.25
C TRP A 12 3.88 -16.22 -30.98
N ILE A 13 4.92 -16.53 -31.75
CA ILE A 13 5.64 -15.54 -32.58
C ILE A 13 4.70 -14.97 -33.65
N ASN A 14 3.84 -15.80 -34.24
CA ASN A 14 2.86 -15.33 -35.22
C ASN A 14 1.86 -14.36 -34.59
N LEU A 15 1.34 -14.68 -33.40
CA LEU A 15 0.43 -13.78 -32.68
C LEU A 15 1.15 -12.49 -32.27
N GLU A 16 2.38 -12.57 -31.77
CA GLU A 16 3.20 -11.42 -31.42
C GLU A 16 3.41 -10.49 -32.61
N ASN A 17 3.76 -11.02 -33.79
CA ASN A 17 3.88 -10.24 -35.01
C ASN A 17 2.56 -9.55 -35.40
N LEU A 18 1.40 -10.22 -35.24
CA LEU A 18 0.10 -9.60 -35.47
C LEU A 18 -0.16 -8.45 -34.49
N LEU A 19 0.20 -8.60 -33.21
CA LEU A 19 0.10 -7.53 -32.24
C LEU A 19 1.02 -6.35 -32.57
N GLU A 20 2.24 -6.60 -33.06
CA GLU A 20 3.15 -5.54 -33.51
C GLU A 20 2.58 -4.78 -34.73
N VAL A 21 1.98 -5.48 -35.70
CA VAL A 21 1.29 -4.83 -36.82
C VAL A 21 0.15 -3.92 -36.33
N LEU A 22 -0.65 -4.37 -35.35
CA LEU A 22 -1.69 -3.51 -34.76
C LEU A 22 -1.09 -2.27 -34.09
N LYS A 23 0.04 -2.42 -33.38
CA LYS A 23 0.76 -1.30 -32.78
C LYS A 23 1.25 -0.33 -33.87
N ASP A 24 1.79 -0.82 -34.97
CA ASP A 24 2.27 0.01 -36.09
C ASP A 24 1.13 0.77 -36.79
N LEU A 25 -0.06 0.17 -36.85
CA LEU A 25 -1.29 0.83 -37.33
C LEU A 25 -1.83 1.88 -36.35
N GLY A 26 -1.21 2.06 -35.19
CA GLY A 26 -1.58 3.07 -34.21
C GLY A 26 -2.50 2.58 -33.10
N GLU A 27 -2.87 1.30 -33.07
CA GLU A 27 -3.73 0.76 -32.02
C GLU A 27 -2.99 0.75 -30.66
N THR A 28 -3.68 1.25 -29.63
CA THR A 28 -3.15 1.35 -28.26
C THR A 28 -3.86 0.40 -27.31
N VAL A 29 -5.16 0.21 -27.51
CA VAL A 29 -6.04 -0.68 -26.73
C VAL A 29 -6.85 -1.53 -27.70
N TYR A 30 -6.96 -2.82 -27.40
CA TYR A 30 -7.68 -3.76 -28.26
C TYR A 30 -8.57 -4.67 -27.42
N SER A 31 -9.73 -5.07 -27.96
CA SER A 31 -10.65 -5.93 -27.22
C SER A 31 -10.13 -7.37 -27.18
N LEU A 32 -10.34 -8.05 -26.05
CA LEU A 32 -9.96 -9.46 -25.94
C LEU A 32 -10.73 -10.33 -26.93
N GLU A 33 -11.99 -9.98 -27.24
CA GLU A 33 -12.78 -10.71 -28.24
C GLU A 33 -12.11 -10.68 -29.62
N ASN A 34 -11.56 -9.53 -30.03
CA ASN A 34 -10.86 -9.43 -31.30
C ASN A 34 -9.52 -10.18 -31.26
N ILE A 35 -8.81 -10.18 -30.12
CA ILE A 35 -7.60 -10.99 -29.95
C ILE A 35 -7.91 -12.48 -30.03
N LYS A 36 -9.05 -12.92 -29.48
CA LYS A 36 -9.51 -14.31 -29.62
C LYS A 36 -9.73 -14.69 -31.09
N LYS A 37 -10.36 -13.82 -31.88
CA LYS A 37 -10.53 -14.04 -33.33
C LYS A 37 -9.19 -14.19 -34.04
N LEU A 38 -8.23 -13.30 -33.76
CA LEU A 38 -6.87 -13.38 -34.30
C LEU A 38 -6.14 -14.67 -33.89
N ALA A 39 -6.34 -15.11 -32.65
CA ALA A 39 -5.75 -16.34 -32.12
C ALA A 39 -6.37 -17.59 -32.77
N ASP A 40 -7.68 -17.59 -32.99
CA ASP A 40 -8.41 -18.67 -33.66
C ASP A 40 -7.92 -18.86 -35.11
N ASP A 41 -7.67 -17.77 -35.83
CA ASP A 41 -7.13 -17.80 -37.21
C ASP A 41 -5.77 -18.50 -37.33
N ILE A 42 -4.99 -18.51 -36.24
CA ILE A 42 -3.68 -19.18 -36.15
C ILE A 42 -3.68 -20.41 -35.23
N LEU A 43 -4.87 -20.95 -34.93
CA LEU A 43 -5.09 -22.19 -34.18
C LEU A 43 -4.52 -22.18 -32.75
N ILE A 44 -4.54 -21.02 -32.08
CA ILE A 44 -4.24 -20.90 -30.65
C ILE A 44 -5.53 -21.05 -29.86
N LYS A 45 -5.57 -22.04 -28.96
CA LYS A 45 -6.74 -22.28 -28.09
C LYS A 45 -6.83 -21.21 -27.00
N ASN A 46 -8.02 -20.98 -26.47
CA ASN A 46 -8.26 -20.00 -25.41
C ASN A 46 -7.33 -20.14 -24.19
N GLU A 47 -7.12 -21.34 -23.66
CA GLU A 47 -6.22 -21.57 -22.51
C GLU A 47 -4.78 -21.14 -22.81
N GLU A 48 -4.31 -21.46 -24.02
CA GLU A 48 -2.99 -21.08 -24.50
C GLU A 48 -2.89 -19.57 -24.75
N LEU A 49 -3.94 -18.94 -25.27
CA LEU A 49 -4.01 -17.49 -25.44
C LEU A 49 -3.86 -16.78 -24.08
N ILE A 50 -4.54 -17.25 -23.04
CA ILE A 50 -4.41 -16.65 -21.70
C ILE A 50 -2.96 -16.77 -21.19
N LEU A 51 -2.30 -17.92 -21.42
CA LEU A 51 -0.88 -18.09 -21.07
C LEU A 51 0.03 -17.13 -21.85
N PHE A 52 -0.20 -16.98 -23.16
CA PHE A 52 0.51 -16.02 -24.00
C PHE A 52 0.35 -14.58 -23.50
N LEU A 53 -0.89 -14.18 -23.19
CA LEU A 53 -1.18 -12.82 -22.70
C LEU A 53 -0.55 -12.56 -21.33
N LYS A 54 -0.57 -13.55 -20.42
CA LYS A 54 0.14 -13.47 -19.14
C LYS A 54 1.63 -13.33 -19.33
N TYR A 55 2.21 -14.08 -20.25
CA TYR A 55 3.63 -14.00 -20.58
C TYR A 55 3.99 -12.61 -21.11
N GLN A 56 3.26 -12.11 -22.11
CA GLN A 56 3.47 -10.79 -22.71
C GLN A 56 3.27 -9.65 -21.69
N HIS A 57 2.31 -9.80 -20.78
CA HIS A 57 2.13 -8.88 -19.66
C HIS A 57 3.31 -8.87 -18.69
N LYS A 58 3.81 -10.06 -18.32
CA LYS A 58 4.92 -10.22 -17.38
C LYS A 58 6.22 -9.60 -17.90
N ILE A 59 6.48 -9.68 -19.21
CA ILE A 59 7.66 -9.05 -19.84
C ILE A 59 7.44 -7.57 -20.16
N GLY A 60 6.25 -7.01 -19.91
CA GLY A 60 5.94 -5.60 -20.09
C GLY A 60 5.68 -5.18 -21.53
N ASN A 61 5.40 -6.11 -22.43
CA ASN A 61 5.05 -5.80 -23.82
C ASN A 61 3.61 -5.31 -23.97
N ILE A 62 2.71 -5.78 -23.09
CA ILE A 62 1.30 -5.40 -23.04
C ILE A 62 0.84 -5.24 -21.57
N ILE A 63 -0.36 -4.71 -21.35
CA ILE A 63 -1.05 -4.78 -20.06
C ILE A 63 -2.32 -5.60 -20.23
N PHE A 64 -2.43 -6.68 -19.46
CA PHE A 64 -3.58 -7.59 -19.46
C PHE A 64 -3.98 -7.89 -18.01
N LEU A 65 -5.25 -7.64 -17.69
CA LEU A 65 -5.84 -7.97 -16.39
C LEU A 65 -6.72 -9.20 -16.52
N GLU A 66 -6.27 -10.34 -15.99
CA GLU A 66 -7.02 -11.60 -16.07
C GLU A 66 -8.39 -11.52 -15.40
N ASP A 67 -8.49 -10.81 -14.28
CA ASP A 67 -9.72 -10.60 -13.52
C ASP A 67 -10.68 -9.60 -14.17
N LYS A 68 -10.20 -8.79 -15.11
CA LYS A 68 -11.00 -7.80 -15.87
C LYS A 68 -10.60 -7.82 -17.36
N PRO A 69 -10.85 -8.94 -18.07
CA PRO A 69 -10.13 -9.27 -19.30
C PRO A 69 -10.71 -8.64 -20.56
N ASN A 70 -11.59 -7.64 -20.45
CA ASN A 70 -12.35 -7.11 -21.59
C ASN A 70 -11.45 -6.46 -22.65
N PHE A 71 -10.37 -5.82 -22.20
CA PHE A 71 -9.44 -5.09 -23.04
C PHE A 71 -7.99 -5.44 -22.68
N ILE A 72 -7.12 -5.23 -23.66
CA ILE A 72 -5.66 -5.35 -23.54
C ILE A 72 -5.05 -4.03 -24.01
N ILE A 73 -4.16 -3.47 -23.21
CA ILE A 73 -3.36 -2.32 -23.64
C ILE A 73 -2.15 -2.87 -24.39
N LEU A 74 -2.13 -2.64 -25.70
CA LEU A 74 -1.04 -3.05 -26.60
C LEU A 74 0.23 -2.22 -26.38
N LYS A 75 0.08 -0.93 -26.01
CA LYS A 75 1.21 -0.02 -25.81
C LYS A 75 1.23 0.48 -24.36
N PRO A 76 2.02 -0.11 -23.46
CA PRO A 76 2.12 0.36 -22.07
C PRO A 76 2.51 1.86 -21.95
N SER A 77 3.25 2.40 -22.91
CA SER A 77 3.59 3.83 -22.97
C SER A 77 2.37 4.76 -23.09
N TRP A 78 1.27 4.28 -23.68
CA TRP A 78 -0.01 5.00 -23.74
C TRP A 78 -0.61 5.19 -22.33
N LEU A 79 -0.50 4.17 -21.48
CA LEU A 79 -0.94 4.27 -20.08
C LEU A 79 -0.04 5.23 -19.28
N VAL A 80 1.26 5.27 -19.57
CA VAL A 80 2.18 6.26 -18.97
C VAL A 80 1.75 7.68 -19.33
N GLN A 81 1.30 7.93 -20.56
CA GLN A 81 0.76 9.23 -20.95
C GLN A 81 -0.51 9.57 -20.15
N CYS A 82 -1.38 8.58 -19.89
CA CYS A 82 -2.55 8.76 -19.03
C CYS A 82 -2.15 9.15 -17.60
N PHE A 83 -1.18 8.47 -17.01
CA PHE A 83 -0.73 8.81 -15.65
C PHE A 83 -0.10 10.21 -15.60
N ARG A 84 0.63 10.59 -16.66
CA ARG A 84 1.18 11.94 -16.78
C ARG A 84 0.09 13.00 -16.88
N SER A 85 -1.06 12.72 -17.50
CA SER A 85 -2.16 13.69 -17.57
C SER A 85 -2.76 13.94 -16.19
N LEU A 86 -2.85 12.91 -15.34
CA LEU A 86 -3.34 13.01 -13.96
C LEU A 86 -2.36 13.74 -13.01
N VAL A 87 -1.06 13.55 -13.22
CA VAL A 87 0.01 14.13 -12.38
C VAL A 87 0.56 15.45 -12.96
N CYS A 88 -0.09 16.03 -13.98
CA CYS A 88 0.40 17.21 -14.72
C CYS A 88 0.91 18.36 -13.83
N ASP A 89 1.91 19.09 -14.31
CA ASP A 89 2.39 20.36 -13.71
C ASP A 89 1.42 21.52 -13.95
N ASP A 90 1.50 22.53 -13.08
CA ASP A 90 0.60 23.69 -13.01
C ASP A 90 0.46 24.49 -14.32
N GLU A 91 1.46 24.46 -15.20
CA GLU A 91 1.39 25.15 -16.49
C GLU A 91 0.41 24.48 -17.47
N LYS A 92 0.39 23.14 -17.50
CA LYS A 92 -0.60 22.41 -18.29
C LYS A 92 -2.01 22.57 -17.71
N LYS A 93 -2.12 22.64 -16.38
CA LYS A 93 -3.41 22.85 -15.68
C LYS A 93 -4.09 24.16 -16.08
N LYS A 94 -3.32 25.22 -16.36
CA LYS A 94 -3.85 26.52 -16.83
C LYS A 94 -4.40 26.47 -18.26
N GLN A 95 -3.87 25.62 -19.12
CA GLN A 95 -4.32 25.48 -20.51
C GLN A 95 -5.66 24.76 -20.64
N PHE A 96 -5.97 23.85 -19.72
CA PHE A 96 -7.10 22.93 -19.84
C PHE A 96 -8.47 23.50 -19.45
N SER A 97 -8.56 24.79 -19.07
CA SER A 97 -9.80 25.40 -18.54
C SER A 97 -10.46 24.59 -17.39
N ILE A 98 -9.70 23.69 -16.77
CA ILE A 98 -10.14 22.92 -15.61
C ILE A 98 -10.34 23.93 -14.49
N LYS A 99 -11.45 23.82 -13.77
CA LYS A 99 -11.69 24.67 -12.61
C LYS A 99 -10.52 24.49 -11.66
N VAL A 100 -9.74 25.56 -11.49
CA VAL A 100 -8.57 25.64 -10.63
C VAL A 100 -8.86 25.05 -9.24
N THR A 101 -10.11 25.17 -8.77
CA THR A 101 -10.62 24.58 -7.52
C THR A 101 -10.55 23.05 -7.45
N GLU A 102 -10.85 22.31 -8.52
CA GLU A 102 -10.81 20.83 -8.51
C GLU A 102 -9.35 20.34 -8.50
N MET A 103 -8.44 21.02 -9.21
CA MET A 103 -7.02 20.68 -9.17
C MET A 103 -6.39 21.01 -7.81
N HIS A 104 -6.77 22.13 -7.19
CA HIS A 104 -6.35 22.41 -5.82
C HIS A 104 -6.89 21.39 -4.83
N LYS A 105 -8.11 20.88 -5.06
CA LYS A 105 -8.66 19.79 -4.26
C LYS A 105 -7.79 18.54 -4.39
N LEU A 106 -7.46 18.10 -5.61
CA LEU A 106 -6.55 16.97 -5.81
C LEU A 106 -5.17 17.19 -5.16
N ALA A 107 -4.57 18.37 -5.28
CA ALA A 107 -3.26 18.66 -4.69
C ALA A 107 -3.28 18.68 -3.15
N ASN A 108 -4.35 19.24 -2.55
CA ASN A 108 -4.41 19.45 -1.10
C ASN A 108 -5.05 18.28 -0.33
N SER A 109 -5.97 17.53 -0.96
CA SER A 109 -6.70 16.43 -0.33
C SER A 109 -6.45 15.07 -0.99
N GLY A 110 -5.78 15.04 -2.14
CA GLY A 110 -5.58 13.83 -2.94
C GLY A 110 -6.88 13.24 -3.49
N GLU A 111 -7.98 13.98 -3.43
CA GLU A 111 -9.28 13.51 -3.90
C GLU A 111 -9.41 13.79 -5.39
N LEU A 112 -9.47 12.72 -6.18
CA LEU A 112 -9.72 12.72 -7.60
C LEU A 112 -11.22 12.48 -7.84
N SER A 113 -11.93 13.54 -8.20
CA SER A 113 -13.36 13.46 -8.54
C SER A 113 -13.56 12.87 -9.94
N ASP A 114 -14.69 12.16 -10.14
CA ASP A 114 -15.02 11.60 -11.46
C ASP A 114 -15.12 12.68 -12.55
N ASN A 115 -15.64 13.86 -12.19
CA ASN A 115 -15.70 15.02 -13.08
C ASN A 115 -14.30 15.53 -13.48
N LEU A 116 -13.34 15.50 -12.56
CA LEU A 116 -11.98 15.92 -12.85
C LEU A 116 -11.29 14.92 -13.79
N ILE A 117 -11.55 13.61 -13.62
CA ILE A 117 -11.09 12.57 -14.56
C ILE A 117 -11.65 12.84 -15.95
N ASP A 118 -12.96 13.10 -16.07
CA ASP A 118 -13.59 13.38 -17.37
C ASP A 118 -12.98 14.62 -18.03
N ALA A 119 -12.75 15.68 -17.27
CA ALA A 119 -12.13 16.89 -17.78
C ALA A 119 -10.68 16.64 -18.24
N LEU A 120 -9.89 15.89 -17.47
CA LEU A 120 -8.50 15.57 -17.84
C LEU A 120 -8.44 14.66 -19.08
N PHE A 121 -9.34 13.67 -19.18
CA PHE A 121 -9.36 12.73 -20.30
C PHE A 121 -9.90 13.35 -21.59
N ALA A 122 -10.90 14.22 -21.49
CA ALA A 122 -11.46 14.92 -22.65
C ALA A 122 -10.48 15.89 -23.31
N ASN A 123 -9.50 16.40 -22.56
CA ASN A 123 -8.48 17.31 -23.09
C ASN A 123 -7.39 16.59 -23.92
N GLU A 124 -7.29 15.27 -23.81
CA GLU A 124 -6.34 14.44 -24.55
C GLU A 124 -7.05 13.76 -25.74
N LEU A 125 -7.64 14.59 -26.62
CA LEU A 125 -8.54 14.16 -27.72
C LEU A 125 -7.92 13.10 -28.64
N ASP A 126 -6.62 13.19 -28.90
CA ASP A 126 -5.90 12.26 -29.78
C ASP A 126 -5.63 10.89 -29.14
N ILE A 127 -5.84 10.76 -27.82
CA ILE A 127 -5.38 9.62 -27.02
C ILE A 127 -6.55 8.70 -26.59
N LYS A 128 -7.81 9.10 -26.85
CA LYS A 128 -9.03 8.31 -26.61
C LYS A 128 -9.22 7.80 -25.16
N PHE A 129 -8.67 8.48 -24.15
CA PHE A 129 -8.80 8.05 -22.75
C PHE A 129 -10.25 7.93 -22.28
N THR A 130 -11.13 8.84 -22.71
CA THR A 130 -12.56 8.83 -22.36
C THR A 130 -13.26 7.53 -22.76
N VAL A 131 -12.87 6.93 -23.89
CA VAL A 131 -13.46 5.67 -24.40
C VAL A 131 -13.15 4.50 -23.46
N TYR A 132 -11.95 4.49 -22.87
CA TYR A 132 -11.45 3.40 -22.05
C TYR A 132 -11.41 3.74 -20.56
N LYS A 133 -12.11 4.81 -20.13
CA LYS A 133 -12.05 5.35 -18.76
C LYS A 133 -12.15 4.26 -17.69
N HIS A 134 -13.19 3.44 -17.72
CA HIS A 134 -13.40 2.39 -16.72
C HIS A 134 -12.25 1.37 -16.69
N HIS A 135 -11.76 0.95 -17.84
CA HIS A 135 -10.64 0.01 -17.90
C HIS A 135 -9.33 0.62 -17.40
N ILE A 136 -9.08 1.91 -17.67
CA ILE A 136 -7.94 2.64 -17.10
C ILE A 136 -8.05 2.69 -15.58
N LEU A 137 -9.23 3.04 -15.04
CA LEU A 137 -9.45 3.09 -13.59
C LEU A 137 -9.29 1.72 -12.94
N ASP A 138 -9.78 0.66 -13.58
CA ASP A 138 -9.56 -0.72 -13.15
C ASP A 138 -8.07 -1.07 -13.05
N ILE A 139 -7.28 -0.63 -14.02
CA ILE A 139 -5.83 -0.82 -14.04
C ILE A 139 -5.17 -0.02 -12.92
N MET A 140 -5.55 1.24 -12.75
CA MET A 140 -5.00 2.09 -11.70
C MET A 140 -5.32 1.57 -10.30
N GLU A 141 -6.53 1.03 -10.08
CA GLU A 141 -6.88 0.35 -8.84
C GLU A 141 -6.09 -0.93 -8.64
N LYS A 142 -5.89 -1.73 -9.70
CA LYS A 142 -5.14 -2.99 -9.62
C LYS A 142 -3.69 -2.77 -9.22
N PHE A 143 -3.10 -1.68 -9.68
CA PHE A 143 -1.73 -1.26 -9.36
C PHE A 143 -1.63 -0.38 -8.12
N ASP A 144 -2.73 -0.16 -7.40
CA ASP A 144 -2.80 0.70 -6.21
C ASP A 144 -2.17 2.09 -6.46
N ILE A 145 -2.54 2.67 -7.60
CA ILE A 145 -2.26 4.07 -7.96
C ILE A 145 -3.35 4.99 -7.43
N LEU A 146 -4.60 4.52 -7.48
CA LEU A 146 -5.76 5.15 -6.85
C LEU A 146 -6.61 4.14 -6.09
N VAL A 147 -7.39 4.63 -5.13
CA VAL A 147 -8.29 3.81 -4.33
C VAL A 147 -9.63 4.47 -4.20
N GLN A 148 -10.70 3.72 -4.51
CA GLN A 148 -12.04 4.12 -4.14
C GLN A 148 -12.28 3.77 -2.66
N PRO A 149 -12.54 4.75 -1.78
CA PRO A 149 -12.87 4.46 -0.39
C PRO A 149 -14.23 3.77 -0.32
N GLN A 150 -14.33 2.62 0.37
CA GLN A 150 -15.61 1.92 0.52
C GLN A 150 -16.63 2.74 1.32
N LEU A 151 -16.15 3.49 2.31
CA LEU A 151 -16.95 4.34 3.18
C LEU A 151 -16.91 5.81 2.69
N SER A 152 -17.28 6.03 1.43
CA SER A 152 -17.38 7.40 0.89
C SER A 152 -18.49 8.17 1.58
N ARG A 153 -18.21 9.44 1.95
CA ARG A 153 -19.18 10.37 2.56
C ARG A 153 -20.28 10.81 1.60
N THR A 154 -20.09 10.58 0.30
CA THR A 154 -21.00 11.09 -0.73
C THR A 154 -21.41 9.96 -1.67
N ASN A 155 -22.63 10.04 -2.21
CA ASN A 155 -23.08 9.17 -3.31
C ASN A 155 -22.32 9.43 -4.63
N LYS A 156 -21.30 10.29 -4.62
CA LYS A 156 -20.46 10.59 -5.78
C LYS A 156 -19.21 9.73 -5.73
N ILE A 157 -18.85 9.18 -6.88
CA ILE A 157 -17.63 8.40 -7.06
C ILE A 157 -16.45 9.38 -6.98
N SER A 158 -15.60 9.19 -5.98
CA SER A 158 -14.31 9.85 -5.84
C SER A 158 -13.25 8.83 -5.45
N TYR A 159 -12.02 9.11 -5.85
CA TYR A 159 -10.86 8.26 -5.58
C TYR A 159 -9.84 9.05 -4.77
N TYR A 160 -9.04 8.36 -3.96
CA TYR A 160 -7.84 8.94 -3.38
C TYR A 160 -6.60 8.57 -4.18
N MET A 161 -5.69 9.53 -4.34
CA MET A 161 -4.33 9.37 -4.87
C MET A 161 -3.31 9.85 -3.81
N PRO A 162 -3.01 9.03 -2.79
CA PRO A 162 -2.14 9.43 -1.67
C PRO A 162 -0.77 9.93 -2.09
N CYS A 163 -0.24 9.45 -3.23
CA CYS A 163 1.06 9.86 -3.78
C CYS A 163 1.12 11.32 -4.26
N MET A 164 -0.03 11.99 -4.40
CA MET A 164 -0.10 13.39 -4.84
C MET A 164 -0.07 14.38 -3.69
N ILE A 165 -0.23 13.91 -2.44
CA ILE A 165 -0.43 14.79 -1.30
C ILE A 165 0.92 14.97 -0.61
N GLU A 166 1.59 16.07 -0.88
CA GLU A 166 2.79 16.45 -0.15
C GLU A 166 2.39 17.22 1.11
N THR A 167 3.03 16.92 2.25
CA THR A 167 2.91 17.74 3.46
C THR A 167 4.28 18.14 3.95
N SER A 168 4.44 19.44 4.21
CA SER A 168 5.60 19.99 4.90
C SER A 168 5.47 19.87 6.42
N SER A 169 4.27 19.59 6.94
CA SER A 169 3.99 19.51 8.37
C SER A 169 4.48 18.19 8.98
N SER A 170 4.97 18.26 10.20
CA SER A 170 5.26 17.06 10.98
C SER A 170 3.97 16.33 11.33
N LEU A 171 4.07 15.06 11.73
CA LEU A 171 2.88 14.33 12.17
C LEU A 171 2.33 14.99 13.44
N GLU A 172 3.23 15.41 14.31
CA GLU A 172 2.99 16.07 15.57
C GLU A 172 2.16 17.35 15.36
N ASP A 173 2.54 18.20 14.40
CA ASP A 173 1.77 19.42 14.06
C ASP A 173 0.36 19.07 13.57
N ILE A 174 0.23 18.06 12.68
CA ILE A 174 -1.07 17.63 12.16
C ILE A 174 -1.96 17.18 13.31
N ILE A 175 -1.43 16.40 14.24
CA ILE A 175 -2.22 15.90 15.36
C ILE A 175 -2.53 17.04 16.35
N GLU A 176 -1.59 17.91 16.71
CA GLU A 176 -1.80 19.00 17.67
C GLU A 176 -2.87 20.00 17.17
N GLU A 177 -2.85 20.32 15.89
CA GLU A 177 -3.82 21.24 15.30
C GLU A 177 -5.23 20.64 15.22
N ASN A 178 -5.35 19.31 15.11
CA ASN A 178 -6.61 18.65 14.74
C ASN A 178 -7.23 17.78 15.85
N LEU A 179 -6.42 17.22 16.75
CA LEU A 179 -6.85 16.43 17.90
C LEU A 179 -6.51 17.15 19.20
N ASN A 180 -7.43 17.10 20.17
CA ASN A 180 -7.12 17.49 21.53
C ASN A 180 -6.56 16.27 22.29
N PHE A 181 -5.24 16.16 22.38
CA PHE A 181 -4.53 15.01 22.93
C PHE A 181 -4.81 14.69 24.39
N ASP A 182 -5.24 15.67 25.19
CA ASP A 182 -5.46 15.48 26.64
C ASP A 182 -6.46 14.35 26.94
N ASN A 183 -7.31 14.01 25.96
CA ASN A 183 -8.34 13.00 26.09
C ASN A 183 -7.99 11.65 25.44
N TYR A 184 -6.79 11.49 24.87
CA TYR A 184 -6.41 10.28 24.12
C TYR A 184 -5.26 9.52 24.77
N HIS A 185 -5.48 8.23 25.00
CA HIS A 185 -4.44 7.25 25.29
C HIS A 185 -3.77 6.77 24.00
N ARG A 186 -2.44 6.67 24.04
CA ARG A 186 -1.61 6.27 22.90
C ARG A 186 -0.94 4.94 23.17
N THR A 187 -1.03 4.03 22.21
CA THR A 187 -0.26 2.79 22.27
C THR A 187 1.22 3.04 22.02
N PRO A 188 2.13 2.14 22.44
CA PRO A 188 3.48 2.11 21.90
C PRO A 188 3.44 1.96 20.37
N TRP A 189 4.39 2.58 19.67
CA TRP A 189 4.53 2.39 18.23
C TRP A 189 4.92 0.94 17.91
N LEU A 190 4.16 0.32 17.01
CA LEU A 190 4.52 -0.92 16.34
C LEU A 190 5.29 -0.58 15.07
N VAL A 191 6.51 -1.11 14.92
CA VAL A 191 7.42 -0.76 13.83
C VAL A 191 7.86 -2.00 13.07
N PHE A 192 7.61 -2.03 11.77
CA PHE A 192 8.15 -3.02 10.85
C PHE A 192 9.36 -2.39 10.17
N GLU A 193 10.57 -2.79 10.57
CA GLU A 193 11.82 -2.26 10.02
C GLU A 193 12.40 -3.21 8.98
N PHE A 194 12.47 -2.74 7.74
CA PHE A 194 12.94 -3.47 6.58
C PHE A 194 14.41 -3.15 6.29
N LYS A 195 15.11 -4.07 5.61
CA LYS A 195 16.43 -3.76 5.02
C LYS A 195 16.32 -2.71 3.92
N PHE A 196 15.28 -2.83 3.10
CA PHE A 196 14.91 -1.90 2.04
C PHE A 196 13.39 -1.93 1.87
N LEU A 197 12.77 -0.75 1.77
CA LEU A 197 11.34 -0.61 1.59
C LEU A 197 11.05 0.40 0.47
N PRO A 198 10.64 -0.05 -0.73
CA PRO A 198 10.17 0.86 -1.77
C PRO A 198 8.95 1.66 -1.30
N ILE A 199 8.83 2.93 -1.70
CA ILE A 199 7.64 3.74 -1.35
C ILE A 199 6.34 3.14 -1.92
N ALA A 200 6.40 2.53 -3.11
CA ALA A 200 5.27 1.81 -3.70
C ALA A 200 4.78 0.67 -2.79
N TYR A 201 5.70 -0.01 -2.09
CA TYR A 201 5.35 -1.05 -1.12
C TYR A 201 4.50 -0.49 0.02
N PHE A 202 4.88 0.67 0.56
CA PHE A 202 4.09 1.35 1.58
C PHE A 202 2.71 1.76 1.06
N ASN A 203 2.62 2.24 -0.19
CA ASN A 203 1.35 2.61 -0.79
C ASN A 203 0.39 1.42 -0.85
N HIS A 204 0.84 0.21 -1.21
CA HIS A 204 -0.04 -0.99 -1.15
C HIS A 204 -0.62 -1.23 0.24
N VAL A 205 0.22 -1.14 1.28
CA VAL A 205 -0.23 -1.27 2.67
C VAL A 205 -1.26 -0.19 3.01
N LEU A 206 -0.94 1.07 2.70
CA LEU A 206 -1.81 2.20 2.97
C LEU A 206 -3.17 2.06 2.26
N PHE A 207 -3.18 1.59 1.02
CA PHE A 207 -4.40 1.40 0.24
C PHE A 207 -5.31 0.33 0.85
N ASN A 208 -4.75 -0.74 1.43
CA ASN A 208 -5.57 -1.72 2.16
C ASN A 208 -6.36 -1.05 3.29
N TYR A 209 -5.69 -0.20 4.09
CA TYR A 209 -6.37 0.52 5.16
C TYR A 209 -7.38 1.55 4.66
N ILE A 210 -7.11 2.26 3.56
CA ILE A 210 -8.08 3.23 2.99
C ILE A 210 -9.33 2.52 2.43
N ARG A 211 -9.19 1.28 1.91
CA ARG A 211 -10.34 0.48 1.45
C ARG A 211 -11.22 0.06 2.63
N GLU A 212 -10.61 -0.34 3.74
CA GLU A 212 -11.32 -0.88 4.90
C GLU A 212 -11.84 0.19 5.87
N TYR A 213 -11.12 1.30 6.01
CA TYR A 213 -11.34 2.29 7.04
C TYR A 213 -11.57 3.67 6.46
N ARG A 214 -12.36 4.47 7.18
CA ARG A 214 -12.58 5.87 6.81
C ARG A 214 -11.37 6.70 7.18
N VAL A 215 -10.89 7.53 6.25
CA VAL A 215 -9.81 8.50 6.51
C VAL A 215 -10.29 9.58 7.47
N PHE A 216 -9.44 9.98 8.41
CA PHE A 216 -9.72 11.04 9.37
C PHE A 216 -9.91 12.39 8.68
N ASP A 217 -10.94 13.13 9.06
CA ASP A 217 -11.20 14.47 8.54
C ASP A 217 -10.56 15.51 9.48
N LEU A 218 -9.62 16.29 8.96
CA LEU A 218 -9.05 17.45 9.66
C LEU A 218 -10.15 18.48 9.96
N LYS A 219 -9.86 19.42 10.87
CA LYS A 219 -10.76 20.55 11.17
C LYS A 219 -11.05 21.42 9.93
N SER A 220 -10.13 21.44 8.97
CA SER A 220 -10.31 22.11 7.67
C SER A 220 -11.29 21.40 6.73
N GLY A 221 -11.72 20.17 7.07
CA GLY A 221 -12.52 19.30 6.21
C GLY A 221 -11.71 18.51 5.18
N GLN A 222 -10.38 18.59 5.22
CA GLN A 222 -9.49 17.79 4.37
C GLN A 222 -9.22 16.42 5.00
N PRO A 223 -9.03 15.36 4.20
CA PRO A 223 -8.62 14.05 4.67
C PRO A 223 -7.16 14.09 5.17
N ALA A 224 -6.90 13.45 6.31
CA ALA A 224 -5.56 13.26 6.88
C ALA A 224 -4.82 12.12 6.17
N LEU A 225 -4.56 12.34 4.89
CA LEU A 225 -3.90 11.41 3.99
C LEU A 225 -2.75 12.16 3.32
N TYR A 226 -1.55 11.60 3.35
CA TYR A 226 -0.34 12.24 2.87
C TYR A 226 0.61 11.22 2.26
N THR A 227 1.59 11.70 1.50
CA THR A 227 2.70 10.87 1.04
C THR A 227 3.45 10.32 2.25
N GLY A 228 3.37 9.01 2.44
CA GLY A 228 4.02 8.32 3.55
C GLY A 228 3.29 8.40 4.89
N LYS A 229 2.10 9.01 5.01
CA LYS A 229 1.37 9.07 6.29
C LYS A 229 -0.15 9.06 6.08
N ALA A 230 -0.89 8.44 6.99
CA ALA A 230 -2.34 8.58 7.06
C ALA A 230 -2.86 8.40 8.47
N ILE A 231 -4.02 8.99 8.73
CA ILE A 231 -4.80 8.78 9.94
C ILE A 231 -6.17 8.25 9.50
N VAL A 232 -6.60 7.11 10.04
CA VAL A 232 -7.89 6.48 9.74
C VAL A 232 -8.66 6.16 11.01
N TYR A 233 -9.98 6.19 10.97
CA TYR A 233 -10.84 5.74 12.05
C TYR A 233 -10.89 4.21 12.09
N LEU A 234 -10.67 3.62 13.27
CA LEU A 234 -10.74 2.18 13.47
C LEU A 234 -12.13 1.68 13.83
N ASP A 235 -12.98 2.56 14.35
CA ASP A 235 -14.35 2.25 14.74
C ASP A 235 -15.34 3.21 14.05
N GLN A 236 -16.62 2.84 14.10
CA GLN A 236 -17.69 3.64 13.48
C GLN A 236 -18.10 4.85 14.33
N ILE A 237 -17.67 4.89 15.60
CA ILE A 237 -18.05 5.92 16.57
C ILE A 237 -16.94 6.97 16.72
N ASP A 238 -15.89 6.87 15.89
CA ASP A 238 -14.77 7.79 15.74
C ASP A 238 -13.92 7.99 17.01
N TYR A 239 -13.87 7.02 17.93
CA TYR A 239 -13.11 7.13 19.19
C TYR A 239 -11.67 6.63 19.07
N ARG A 240 -11.41 5.74 18.10
CA ARG A 240 -10.09 5.16 17.89
C ARG A 240 -9.55 5.52 16.52
N LEU A 241 -8.31 5.99 16.50
CA LEU A 241 -7.58 6.36 15.30
C LEU A 241 -6.37 5.46 15.14
N LEU A 242 -6.13 4.99 13.92
CA LEU A 242 -4.88 4.37 13.53
C LEU A 242 -4.05 5.38 12.75
N ILE A 243 -2.85 5.62 13.25
CA ILE A 243 -1.83 6.40 12.56
C ILE A 243 -0.89 5.44 11.85
N ILE A 244 -0.73 5.64 10.55
CA ILE A 244 0.10 4.82 9.67
C ILE A 244 1.19 5.71 9.08
N CYS A 245 2.45 5.36 9.28
CA CYS A 245 3.57 6.20 8.89
C CYS A 245 4.70 5.43 8.22
N PHE A 246 5.28 6.02 7.18
CA PHE A 246 6.48 5.57 6.49
C PHE A 246 7.67 6.42 6.92
N SER A 247 8.78 5.77 7.29
CA SER A 247 10.04 6.45 7.58
C SER A 247 11.25 5.65 7.10
N LYS A 248 11.87 6.10 6.01
CA LYS A 248 13.04 5.46 5.38
C LYS A 248 12.75 4.01 4.97
N ASN A 249 13.06 3.05 5.84
CA ASN A 249 12.81 1.63 5.61
C ASN A 249 11.88 1.04 6.68
N ALA A 250 10.96 1.83 7.22
CA ALA A 250 10.07 1.37 8.27
C ALA A 250 8.62 1.81 8.04
N ILE A 251 7.71 0.90 8.37
CA ILE A 251 6.29 1.19 8.54
C ILE A 251 6.04 1.25 10.05
N SER A 252 5.41 2.31 10.52
CA SER A 252 5.11 2.54 11.93
C SER A 252 3.63 2.76 12.13
N LEU A 253 3.05 2.05 13.09
CA LEU A 253 1.64 2.10 13.45
C LEU A 253 1.49 2.54 14.91
N GLN A 254 0.51 3.39 15.19
CA GLN A 254 0.12 3.76 16.55
C GLN A 254 -1.39 3.94 16.62
N ILE A 255 -1.99 3.50 17.73
CA ILE A 255 -3.42 3.65 17.97
C ILE A 255 -3.61 4.73 19.03
N TYR A 256 -4.57 5.59 18.76
CA TYR A 256 -5.05 6.63 19.66
C TYR A 256 -6.46 6.26 20.04
N SER A 257 -6.73 6.18 21.33
CA SER A 257 -8.05 5.85 21.86
C SER A 257 -8.48 6.94 22.82
N ALA A 258 -9.64 7.56 22.58
CA ALA A 258 -10.26 8.42 23.59
C ALA A 258 -10.65 7.59 24.83
N GLU A 259 -10.94 8.25 25.97
CA GLU A 259 -11.51 7.56 27.15
C GLU A 259 -12.68 6.66 26.73
N GLU A 260 -12.57 5.37 27.06
CA GLU A 260 -13.53 4.37 26.59
C GLU A 260 -14.93 4.66 27.14
N PRO A 261 -15.99 4.59 26.32
CA PRO A 261 -17.34 4.53 26.86
C PRO A 261 -17.43 3.31 27.80
N ALA A 262 -18.18 3.43 28.91
CA ALA A 262 -18.26 2.47 30.02
C ALA A 262 -18.69 1.02 29.67
N ASN A 263 -18.84 0.70 28.37
CA ASN A 263 -19.20 -0.59 27.80
C ASN A 263 -18.13 -1.09 26.80
N SER A 264 -16.84 -0.90 27.10
CA SER A 264 -15.76 -1.50 26.29
C SER A 264 -15.81 -3.03 26.37
N ASP A 265 -15.87 -3.68 25.22
CA ASP A 265 -15.90 -5.14 25.09
C ASP A 265 -14.56 -5.73 25.60
N GLU A 266 -14.60 -6.56 26.65
CA GLU A 266 -13.40 -7.27 27.16
C GLU A 266 -12.72 -8.15 26.08
N ASN A 267 -13.41 -8.42 24.96
CA ASN A 267 -12.91 -9.12 23.79
C ASN A 267 -12.44 -8.22 22.64
N ASP A 268 -12.05 -6.97 22.92
CA ASP A 268 -11.49 -6.08 21.90
C ASP A 268 -10.21 -6.64 21.25
N LYS A 269 -10.35 -7.15 20.01
CA LYS A 269 -9.27 -7.70 19.19
C LYS A 269 -8.73 -6.73 18.15
N THR A 270 -8.98 -5.42 18.30
CA THR A 270 -8.57 -4.42 17.30
C THR A 270 -7.07 -4.46 17.00
N HIS A 271 -6.24 -4.55 18.04
CA HIS A 271 -4.78 -4.64 17.90
C HIS A 271 -4.34 -5.90 17.14
N GLU A 272 -4.94 -7.04 17.47
CA GLU A 272 -4.68 -8.32 16.82
C GLU A 272 -5.07 -8.26 15.33
N LYS A 273 -6.26 -7.71 15.03
CA LYS A 273 -6.75 -7.54 13.67
C LYS A 273 -5.75 -6.70 12.86
N ILE A 274 -5.39 -5.51 13.33
CA ILE A 274 -4.46 -4.60 12.62
C ILE A 274 -3.12 -5.27 12.33
N LEU A 275 -2.58 -6.00 13.32
CA LEU A 275 -1.32 -6.71 13.17
C LEU A 275 -1.41 -7.85 12.16
N ASN A 276 -2.47 -8.65 12.22
CA ASN A 276 -2.71 -9.75 11.29
C ASN A 276 -2.92 -9.23 9.86
N ASP A 277 -3.67 -8.14 9.70
CA ASP A 277 -3.93 -7.49 8.42
C ASP A 277 -2.63 -6.98 7.80
N LEU A 278 -1.80 -6.27 8.57
CA LEU A 278 -0.49 -5.81 8.10
C LEU A 278 0.42 -6.97 7.70
N CYS A 279 0.51 -8.02 8.52
CA CYS A 279 1.32 -9.19 8.21
C CYS A 279 0.84 -9.89 6.92
N SER A 280 -0.48 -10.07 6.81
CA SER A 280 -1.12 -10.65 5.62
C SER A 280 -0.80 -9.82 4.38
N GLU A 281 -0.93 -8.50 4.46
CA GLU A 281 -0.67 -7.61 3.34
C GLU A 281 0.81 -7.59 2.93
N ILE A 282 1.73 -7.59 3.90
CA ILE A 282 3.16 -7.73 3.64
C ILE A 282 3.46 -9.04 2.89
N GLU A 283 2.88 -10.17 3.31
CA GLU A 283 3.09 -11.44 2.61
C GLU A 283 2.46 -11.47 1.21
N LYS A 284 1.28 -10.84 1.00
CA LYS A 284 0.70 -10.67 -0.34
C LYS A 284 1.62 -9.87 -1.26
N ILE A 285 2.16 -8.74 -0.80
CA ILE A 285 3.03 -7.87 -1.59
C ILE A 285 4.35 -8.60 -1.90
N LYS A 286 4.93 -9.31 -0.93
CA LYS A 286 6.13 -10.14 -1.11
C LYS A 286 5.93 -11.19 -2.21
N ASN A 287 4.78 -11.85 -2.23
CA ASN A 287 4.41 -12.79 -3.29
C ASN A 287 4.20 -12.08 -4.64
N ARG A 288 3.63 -10.88 -4.64
CA ARG A 288 3.41 -10.09 -5.87
C ARG A 288 4.71 -9.69 -6.56
N TYR A 289 5.71 -9.24 -5.80
CA TYR A 289 6.95 -8.70 -6.38
C TYR A 289 8.11 -9.72 -6.46
N MET A 290 7.90 -10.95 -6.00
CA MET A 290 8.95 -12.00 -5.96
C MET A 290 10.24 -11.52 -5.27
N HIS A 291 10.12 -10.52 -4.38
CA HIS A 291 11.25 -9.95 -3.68
C HIS A 291 11.46 -10.67 -2.35
N THR A 292 12.72 -10.93 -2.01
CA THR A 292 13.09 -11.41 -0.67
C THR A 292 13.09 -10.24 0.31
N ILE A 293 11.90 -9.72 0.63
CA ILE A 293 11.74 -8.64 1.61
C ILE A 293 11.74 -9.26 3.00
N SER A 294 12.71 -8.86 3.81
CA SER A 294 12.82 -9.24 5.21
C SER A 294 12.59 -8.02 6.09
N TYR A 295 11.81 -8.18 7.15
CA TYR A 295 11.60 -7.16 8.16
C TYR A 295 11.86 -7.71 9.56
N GLU A 296 12.14 -6.81 10.48
CA GLU A 296 12.20 -7.05 11.91
C GLU A 296 11.10 -6.23 12.59
N MET A 297 10.31 -6.87 13.45
CA MET A 297 9.35 -6.16 14.28
C MET A 297 10.07 -5.51 15.45
N LYS A 298 9.79 -4.23 15.66
CA LYS A 298 10.30 -3.40 16.74
C LYS A 298 9.16 -2.66 17.41
N ALA A 299 9.38 -2.29 18.65
CA ALA A 299 8.51 -1.39 19.39
C ALA A 299 9.24 -0.08 19.67
N LYS A 300 8.47 0.98 19.92
CA LYS A 300 8.96 2.27 20.38
C LYS A 300 7.93 2.88 21.32
N CYS A 301 8.37 3.62 22.34
CA CYS A 301 7.47 4.18 23.36
C CYS A 301 6.39 5.09 22.75
N SER A 302 5.25 5.25 23.43
CA SER A 302 4.10 6.06 22.96
C SER A 302 4.47 7.49 22.55
N GLU A 303 5.41 8.10 23.27
CA GLU A 303 5.87 9.48 23.04
C GLU A 303 6.93 9.60 21.94
N GLY A 304 7.38 8.48 21.37
CA GLY A 304 8.52 8.46 20.46
C GLY A 304 8.19 9.08 19.11
N VAL A 305 9.14 9.82 18.52
CA VAL A 305 8.98 10.33 17.16
C VAL A 305 9.16 9.19 16.16
N TYR A 306 8.11 8.83 15.42
CA TYR A 306 8.09 7.65 14.53
C TYR A 306 9.27 7.61 13.54
N SER A 307 9.67 8.78 13.04
CA SER A 307 10.73 8.93 12.03
C SER A 307 12.14 8.67 12.56
N LYS A 308 12.34 8.77 13.88
CA LYS A 308 13.64 8.53 14.53
C LYS A 308 13.85 7.04 14.80
N ARG A 309 15.06 6.55 14.49
CA ARG A 309 15.47 5.18 14.83
C ARG A 309 15.82 5.00 16.31
N VAL A 310 16.27 6.06 16.98
CA VAL A 310 16.54 6.04 18.42
C VAL A 310 15.26 5.66 19.18
N GLY A 311 15.39 4.87 20.23
CA GLY A 311 14.26 4.39 21.04
C GLY A 311 13.52 3.17 20.46
N ARG A 312 13.85 2.71 19.23
CA ARG A 312 13.33 1.45 18.69
C ARG A 312 14.01 0.26 19.36
N ILE A 313 13.23 -0.73 19.76
CA ILE A 313 13.71 -1.95 20.45
C ILE A 313 13.13 -3.16 19.72
N SER A 314 13.97 -4.14 19.40
CA SER A 314 13.50 -5.39 18.81
C SER A 314 12.63 -6.14 19.80
N TYR A 315 11.49 -6.65 19.34
CA TYR A 315 10.68 -7.57 20.16
C TYR A 315 11.48 -8.82 20.57
N THR A 316 12.49 -9.20 19.81
CA THR A 316 13.36 -10.34 20.13
C THR A 316 14.43 -10.04 21.18
N ASP A 317 14.60 -8.76 21.53
CA ASP A 317 15.55 -8.28 22.53
C ASP A 317 14.85 -7.78 23.80
N LEU A 318 13.51 -7.78 23.83
CA LEU A 318 12.75 -7.48 25.04
C LEU A 318 13.11 -8.53 26.13
N PRO A 319 13.48 -8.07 27.33
CA PRO A 319 13.92 -8.98 28.37
C PRO A 319 12.75 -9.85 28.84
N THR A 320 12.86 -11.16 28.66
CA THR A 320 11.84 -12.14 29.12
C THR A 320 11.75 -12.28 30.65
N THR A 321 12.60 -11.57 31.39
CA THR A 321 12.76 -11.67 32.84
C THR A 321 12.71 -10.32 33.54
N ARG A 322 12.72 -9.21 32.79
CA ARG A 322 12.57 -7.86 33.34
C ARG A 322 11.33 -7.24 32.75
N ASN A 323 10.55 -6.61 33.63
CA ASN A 323 9.30 -5.97 33.25
C ASN A 323 9.52 -4.55 32.71
N ASP A 324 10.77 -4.14 32.45
CA ASP A 324 11.11 -2.78 32.05
C ASP A 324 12.18 -2.69 30.96
N TYR A 325 12.13 -1.60 30.20
CA TYR A 325 13.15 -1.22 29.21
C TYR A 325 13.41 0.28 29.25
N LEU A 326 14.65 0.68 28.97
CA LEU A 326 15.02 2.08 28.84
C LEU A 326 14.74 2.60 27.43
N CYS A 327 13.79 3.54 27.29
CA CYS A 327 13.64 4.31 26.08
C CYS A 327 14.82 5.28 25.94
N ARG A 328 15.73 5.01 24.99
CA ARG A 328 16.90 5.84 24.73
C ARG A 328 16.59 7.22 24.13
N GLU A 329 15.37 7.42 23.63
CA GLU A 329 14.98 8.72 23.07
C GLU A 329 14.66 9.73 24.15
N HIS A 330 13.94 9.31 25.20
CA HIS A 330 13.54 10.19 26.30
C HIS A 330 14.32 9.94 27.60
N ASN A 331 15.14 8.90 27.64
CA ASN A 331 15.85 8.44 28.84
C ASN A 331 14.90 8.08 30.00
N ILE A 332 13.78 7.42 29.67
CA ILE A 332 12.72 7.00 30.60
C ILE A 332 12.59 5.47 30.57
N TRP A 333 12.35 4.86 31.73
CA TRP A 333 12.01 3.44 31.84
C TRP A 333 10.52 3.23 31.59
N HIS A 334 10.20 2.28 30.71
CA HIS A 334 8.83 1.88 30.40
C HIS A 334 8.63 0.41 30.71
N SER A 335 7.39 0.00 30.96
CA SER A 335 7.06 -1.41 31.13
C SER A 335 7.20 -2.17 29.80
N THR A 336 7.83 -3.34 29.84
CA THR A 336 7.84 -4.26 28.68
C THR A 336 6.48 -4.90 28.47
N GLU A 337 5.70 -5.07 29.55
CA GLU A 337 4.34 -5.58 29.49
C GLU A 337 3.44 -4.67 28.66
N ASP A 338 3.61 -3.34 28.69
CA ASP A 338 2.81 -2.41 27.87
C ASP A 338 3.01 -2.69 26.37
N ILE A 339 4.23 -3.00 25.94
CA ILE A 339 4.52 -3.31 24.54
C ILE A 339 3.99 -4.69 24.14
N GLU A 340 4.23 -5.69 24.97
CA GLU A 340 3.85 -7.08 24.69
C GLU A 340 2.33 -7.24 24.77
N ASN A 341 1.69 -6.64 25.77
CA ASN A 341 0.25 -6.78 25.98
C ASN A 341 -0.58 -6.02 24.94
N THR A 342 -0.07 -4.89 24.42
CA THR A 342 -0.81 -4.12 23.42
C THR A 342 -0.82 -4.81 22.05
N TRP A 343 0.34 -5.24 21.55
CA TRP A 343 0.43 -5.75 20.16
C TRP A 343 0.51 -7.27 20.05
N LEU A 344 1.04 -7.98 21.07
CA LEU A 344 1.38 -9.40 20.94
C LEU A 344 0.48 -10.36 21.74
N LYS A 345 -0.27 -9.86 22.73
CA LYS A 345 -1.05 -10.67 23.69
C LYS A 345 -1.98 -11.71 23.05
N TYR A 346 -2.51 -11.42 21.86
CA TYR A 346 -3.53 -12.26 21.21
C TYR A 346 -3.15 -12.72 19.80
N ALA A 347 -2.00 -12.32 19.27
CA ALA A 347 -1.64 -12.64 17.90
C ALA A 347 -1.26 -14.13 17.76
N ALA A 348 -2.20 -14.95 17.31
CA ALA A 348 -1.99 -16.38 17.05
C ALA A 348 -0.89 -16.62 15.99
N VAL A 349 -0.81 -15.75 14.99
CA VAL A 349 0.20 -15.79 13.91
C VAL A 349 1.59 -15.37 14.41
N VAL A 350 1.64 -14.37 15.29
CA VAL A 350 2.90 -13.86 15.85
C VAL A 350 3.40 -14.74 16.98
N SER A 351 2.53 -15.51 17.65
CA SER A 351 2.95 -16.53 18.60
C SER A 351 3.79 -17.60 17.93
N ILE A 352 3.42 -18.08 16.73
CA ILE A 352 4.21 -19.05 15.95
C ILE A 352 5.48 -18.40 15.41
N ALA A 353 5.40 -17.19 14.86
CA ALA A 353 6.58 -16.49 14.34
C ALA A 353 7.59 -16.16 15.46
N LEU A 354 7.15 -15.62 16.59
CA LEU A 354 7.98 -15.36 17.77
C LEU A 354 8.48 -16.64 18.42
N LEU A 355 7.68 -17.72 18.49
CA LEU A 355 8.16 -19.03 18.94
C LEU A 355 9.25 -19.54 18.00
N TYR A 356 9.06 -19.44 16.68
CA TYR A 356 10.05 -19.83 15.69
C TYR A 356 11.33 -18.99 15.77
N PHE A 357 11.21 -17.67 15.91
CA PHE A 357 12.35 -16.76 16.11
C PHE A 357 13.06 -16.99 17.45
N LYS A 358 12.33 -17.23 18.54
CA LYS A 358 12.89 -17.61 19.85
C LYS A 358 13.62 -18.96 19.75
N LEU A 359 13.05 -19.95 19.05
CA LEU A 359 13.67 -21.26 18.82
C LEU A 359 14.97 -21.13 18.01
N LEU A 360 14.95 -20.33 16.93
CA LEU A 360 16.13 -20.09 16.08
C LEU A 360 17.27 -19.43 16.86
N LYS A 361 16.99 -18.39 17.66
CA LYS A 361 17.98 -17.76 18.55
C LYS A 361 18.53 -18.76 19.59
N GLU A 362 17.70 -19.66 20.10
CA GLU A 362 18.14 -20.67 21.06
C GLU A 362 19.03 -21.74 20.41
N ILE A 363 18.72 -22.14 19.16
CA ILE A 363 19.54 -23.04 18.34
C ILE A 363 20.89 -22.39 18.00
N GLU A 364 20.90 -21.12 17.62
CA GLU A 364 22.14 -20.37 17.34
C GLU A 364 23.01 -20.19 18.59
N ARG A 365 22.41 -19.87 19.75
CA ARG A 365 23.12 -19.83 21.04
C ARG A 365 23.70 -21.19 21.43
N LYS A 366 22.97 -22.29 21.20
CA LYS A 366 23.46 -23.66 21.43
C LYS A 366 24.60 -24.03 20.47
N ARG A 367 24.53 -23.63 19.20
CA ARG A 367 25.62 -23.81 18.22
C ARG A 367 26.88 -23.03 18.61
N HIS A 368 26.74 -21.78 19.04
CA HIS A 368 27.88 -20.98 19.52
C HIS A 368 28.52 -21.54 20.79
N LYS A 369 27.71 -22.03 21.74
CA LYS A 369 28.23 -22.70 22.95
C LYS A 369 28.95 -24.00 22.63
N ASN A 370 28.42 -24.80 21.69
CA ASN A 370 29.07 -26.05 21.29
C ASN A 370 30.34 -25.82 20.46
N ALA A 371 30.42 -24.74 19.68
CA ALA A 371 31.65 -24.34 18.98
C ALA A 371 32.76 -23.85 19.92
N LEU A 372 32.41 -23.30 21.09
CA LEU A 372 33.36 -22.88 22.12
C LEU A 372 33.81 -24.01 23.05
N CYS A 373 33.13 -25.17 23.05
CA CYS A 373 33.56 -26.37 23.78
C CYS A 373 34.45 -27.32 22.95
N ILE A 374 34.78 -26.97 21.70
CA ILE A 374 35.63 -27.78 20.79
C ILE A 374 37.00 -27.09 20.56
N ILE A 375 37.35 -26.07 21.35
CA ILE A 375 38.70 -25.46 21.35
C ILE A 375 39.43 -25.80 22.63
#